data_AF-A0A2S5QR53-F1
#
_entry.id   AF-A0A2S5QR53-F1
#
_cell.length_a   1.000
_cell.length_b   1.000
_cell.length_c   1.000
_cell.angle_alpha   90.00
_cell.angle_beta   90.00
_cell.angle_gamma   90.00
#
_symmetry.space_group_name_H-M   'P 1'
#
loop_
_entity.id
_entity.type
_entity.pdbx_description
1 polymer ?
#
loop_
_entity_poly.entity_id
_entity_poly.type
_entity_poly.pdbx_seq_one_letter_code
_entity_poly.pdbx_strand_id
1 'polypeptide(L)'
;MRNIALYTTCLLAFLFSASAQATPCLDANALEKMRQNELNYLLNHVPPAFKHAVDDGKITLSMALAEGVACRAQATFNLPADDLAEGNKVLEADPAKRIILFSQGYALPESTTVSAQFEVDSGTLAVSHQDILQTAELGKLRASIEMLYATLSQSRAVLAQHQTNSLAWPKEFRDNEIAQCSARAKATNVAEACTCKIDALAKVVSARQFEYQTYLRSNPYASATGAGNTFNALEQQVSQDCGLQLANAK
;
A
#
# COMPACT_ATOMS: atom_id res chain seq x y z
N MET A 1 72.19 -44.09 -46.04
CA MET A 1 71.01 -44.98 -46.19
C MET A 1 69.96 -44.46 -45.19
N ARG A 2 68.95 -43.68 -45.62
CA ARG A 2 67.56 -44.11 -46.01
C ARG A 2 66.90 -44.95 -44.90
N ASN A 3 65.74 -44.70 -44.30
CA ASN A 3 64.50 -43.91 -44.55
C ASN A 3 63.81 -43.66 -43.17
N ILE A 4 63.22 -42.51 -42.79
CA ILE A 4 61.85 -41.96 -43.04
C ILE A 4 60.67 -42.94 -42.85
N ALA A 5 59.85 -42.71 -41.81
CA ALA A 5 58.37 -42.52 -41.82
C ALA A 5 57.83 -42.53 -40.36
N LEU A 6 57.41 -41.39 -39.77
CA LEU A 6 56.03 -40.87 -39.72
C LEU A 6 55.01 -41.87 -39.17
N TYR A 7 54.42 -41.59 -37.98
CA TYR A 7 52.97 -41.44 -37.85
C TYR A 7 52.59 -40.66 -36.57
N THR A 8 51.95 -39.55 -36.85
CA THR A 8 51.26 -38.58 -36.01
C THR A 8 50.03 -39.22 -35.35
N THR A 9 49.80 -38.97 -34.06
CA THR A 9 48.44 -38.91 -33.46
C THR A 9 48.52 -38.09 -32.18
N CYS A 10 48.47 -36.78 -32.34
CA CYS A 10 48.30 -35.83 -31.24
C CYS A 10 46.81 -35.83 -30.86
N LEU A 11 46.47 -36.53 -29.79
CA LEU A 11 45.12 -36.61 -29.22
C LEU A 11 44.81 -35.29 -28.50
N LEU A 12 44.34 -34.30 -29.26
CA LEU A 12 43.74 -33.07 -28.75
C LEU A 12 42.32 -33.39 -28.24
N ALA A 13 42.24 -33.88 -27.00
CA ALA A 13 41.01 -33.88 -26.23
C ALA A 13 40.70 -32.43 -25.82
N PHE A 14 40.01 -31.69 -26.69
CA PHE A 14 39.34 -30.46 -26.33
C PHE A 14 38.29 -30.79 -25.27
N LEU A 15 38.65 -30.61 -24.01
CA LEU A 15 37.72 -30.48 -22.89
C LEU A 15 36.85 -29.25 -23.14
N PHE A 16 35.75 -29.43 -23.85
CA PHE A 16 34.63 -28.50 -23.78
C PHE A 16 34.03 -28.61 -22.38
N SER A 17 34.56 -27.83 -21.46
CA SER A 17 33.88 -27.50 -20.20
C SER A 17 32.60 -26.77 -20.57
N ALA A 18 31.51 -27.52 -20.75
CA ALA A 18 30.18 -26.95 -20.73
C ALA A 18 29.97 -26.38 -19.32
N SER A 19 30.30 -25.11 -19.14
CA SER A 19 29.78 -24.33 -18.02
C SER A 19 28.27 -24.37 -18.14
N ALA A 20 27.64 -25.31 -17.44
CA ALA A 20 26.21 -25.29 -17.20
C ALA A 20 25.92 -23.94 -16.57
N GLN A 21 25.43 -23.00 -17.38
CA GLN A 21 24.91 -21.74 -16.87
C GLN A 21 23.75 -22.15 -15.99
N ALA A 22 23.95 -22.08 -14.66
CA ALA A 22 22.86 -22.23 -13.72
C ALA A 22 21.78 -21.24 -14.15
N THR A 23 20.63 -21.75 -14.58
CA THR A 23 19.51 -20.90 -14.93
C THR A 23 19.20 -20.08 -13.67
N PRO A 24 19.22 -18.74 -13.75
CA PRO A 24 18.88 -17.94 -12.59
C PRO A 24 17.48 -18.34 -12.19
N CYS A 25 17.29 -18.73 -10.94
CA CYS A 25 16.00 -19.26 -10.52
C CYS A 25 14.89 -18.21 -10.46
N LEU A 26 15.24 -16.92 -10.63
CA LEU A 26 14.30 -15.86 -10.96
C LEU A 26 14.83 -15.15 -12.21
N ASP A 27 14.06 -15.19 -13.30
CA ASP A 27 14.32 -14.40 -14.50
C ASP A 27 13.62 -13.03 -14.42
N ALA A 28 13.81 -12.18 -15.43
CA ALA A 28 13.21 -10.86 -15.47
C ALA A 28 11.66 -10.89 -15.41
N ASN A 29 11.03 -11.92 -16.00
CA ASN A 29 9.58 -12.07 -15.99
C ASN A 29 9.07 -12.46 -14.59
N ALA A 30 9.78 -13.35 -13.91
CA ALA A 30 9.49 -13.74 -12.53
C ALA A 30 9.61 -12.53 -11.59
N LEU A 31 10.68 -11.74 -11.73
CA LEU A 31 10.88 -10.52 -10.93
C LEU A 31 9.78 -9.48 -11.18
N GLU A 32 9.37 -9.25 -12.44
CA GLU A 32 8.26 -8.32 -12.73
C GLU A 32 6.92 -8.85 -12.20
N LYS A 33 6.65 -10.15 -12.32
CA LYS A 33 5.44 -10.76 -11.74
C LYS A 33 5.43 -10.65 -10.22
N MET A 34 6.56 -10.85 -9.57
CA MET A 34 6.70 -10.65 -8.13
C MET A 34 6.49 -9.18 -7.73
N ARG A 35 7.01 -8.23 -8.51
CA ARG A 35 6.80 -6.79 -8.29
C ARG A 35 5.31 -6.46 -8.33
N GLN A 36 4.59 -7.00 -9.32
CA GLN A 36 3.14 -6.84 -9.44
C GLN A 36 2.39 -7.49 -8.27
N ASN A 37 2.75 -8.71 -7.89
CA ASN A 37 2.14 -9.40 -6.76
C ASN A 37 2.31 -8.62 -5.46
N GLU A 38 3.50 -8.09 -5.19
CA GLU A 38 3.78 -7.30 -3.98
C GLU A 38 3.02 -5.98 -3.98
N LEU A 39 3.01 -5.26 -5.11
CA LEU A 39 2.25 -4.02 -5.21
C LEU A 39 0.75 -4.27 -5.01
N ASN A 40 0.20 -5.33 -5.61
CA ASN A 40 -1.20 -5.71 -5.44
C ASN A 40 -1.51 -6.14 -4.00
N TYR A 41 -0.59 -6.85 -3.35
CA TYR A 41 -0.73 -7.18 -1.93
C TYR A 41 -0.86 -5.91 -1.09
N LEU A 42 0.06 -4.96 -1.26
CA LEU A 42 0.05 -3.71 -0.50
C LEU A 42 -1.18 -2.84 -0.82
N LEU A 43 -1.60 -2.74 -2.09
CA LEU A 43 -2.81 -2.00 -2.47
C LEU A 43 -4.09 -2.54 -1.80
N ASN A 44 -4.11 -3.83 -1.44
CA ASN A 44 -5.25 -4.47 -0.77
C ASN A 44 -5.19 -4.42 0.77
N HIS A 45 -4.02 -4.21 1.35
CA HIS A 45 -3.82 -4.29 2.81
C HIS A 45 -3.44 -2.95 3.45
N VAL A 46 -2.74 -2.10 2.70
CA VAL A 46 -2.29 -0.79 3.19
C VAL A 46 -3.41 0.24 3.04
N PRO A 47 -3.58 1.15 4.02
CA PRO A 47 -4.65 2.15 3.99
C PRO A 47 -4.63 3.08 2.75
N PRO A 48 -5.78 3.73 2.43
CA PRO A 48 -5.98 4.36 1.12
C PRO A 48 -4.97 5.44 0.73
N ALA A 49 -4.27 6.05 1.70
CA ALA A 49 -3.23 7.03 1.39
C ALA A 49 -2.08 6.42 0.56
N PHE A 50 -1.80 5.12 0.72
CA PHE A 50 -0.81 4.41 -0.12
C PHE A 50 -1.30 4.30 -1.55
N LYS A 51 -2.55 3.85 -1.75
CA LYS A 51 -3.16 3.77 -3.06
C LYS A 51 -3.12 5.13 -3.77
N HIS A 52 -3.44 6.22 -3.10
CA HIS A 52 -3.37 7.55 -3.69
C HIS A 52 -1.95 7.97 -4.07
N ALA A 53 -0.94 7.62 -3.27
CA ALA A 53 0.45 7.91 -3.59
C ALA A 53 0.95 7.07 -4.78
N VAL A 54 0.47 5.82 -4.94
CA VAL A 54 0.72 4.98 -6.12
C VAL A 54 0.02 5.57 -7.36
N ASP A 55 -1.26 5.94 -7.24
CA ASP A 55 -2.05 6.53 -8.34
C ASP A 55 -1.46 7.88 -8.79
N ASP A 56 -0.86 8.64 -7.88
CA ASP A 56 -0.13 9.88 -8.17
C ASP A 56 1.26 9.65 -8.78
N GLY A 57 1.70 8.40 -8.92
CA GLY A 57 3.03 8.04 -9.44
C GLY A 57 4.17 8.42 -8.51
N LYS A 58 3.90 8.63 -7.22
CA LYS A 58 4.90 9.08 -6.23
C LYS A 58 5.69 7.94 -5.60
N ILE A 59 5.16 6.71 -5.64
CA ILE A 59 5.82 5.52 -5.14
C ILE A 59 6.32 4.68 -6.31
N THR A 60 7.56 4.22 -6.23
CA THR A 60 8.08 3.19 -7.14
C THR A 60 8.48 1.95 -6.36
N LEU A 61 8.27 0.78 -6.96
CA LEU A 61 8.71 -0.52 -6.45
C LEU A 61 9.54 -1.19 -7.53
N SER A 62 10.76 -1.61 -7.20
CA SER A 62 11.58 -2.47 -8.05
C SER A 62 11.83 -3.82 -7.37
N MET A 63 12.01 -4.85 -8.19
CA MET A 63 12.41 -6.20 -7.76
C MET A 63 13.69 -6.59 -8.47
N ALA A 64 14.67 -7.05 -7.71
CA ALA A 64 15.95 -7.55 -8.22
C ALA A 64 16.30 -8.90 -7.59
N LEU A 65 17.21 -9.64 -8.21
CA LEU A 65 17.88 -10.75 -7.53
C LEU A 65 18.75 -10.19 -6.40
N ALA A 66 18.67 -10.79 -5.21
CA ALA A 66 19.57 -10.44 -4.12
C ALA A 66 20.97 -11.05 -4.37
N GLU A 67 22.02 -10.35 -3.94
CA GLU A 67 23.39 -10.80 -4.13
C GLU A 67 23.70 -12.07 -3.31
N GLY A 68 24.43 -13.01 -3.91
CA GLY A 68 25.10 -14.10 -3.19
C GLY A 68 24.26 -15.34 -2.86
N VAL A 69 22.95 -15.38 -3.14
CA VAL A 69 22.11 -16.56 -2.84
C VAL A 69 21.13 -16.85 -3.98
N ALA A 70 21.07 -18.11 -4.41
CA ALA A 70 20.05 -18.54 -5.36
C ALA A 70 18.64 -18.39 -4.73
N CYS A 71 17.75 -17.69 -5.42
CA CYS A 71 16.29 -17.61 -5.17
C CYS A 71 15.88 -16.70 -4.03
N ARG A 72 16.72 -15.70 -3.78
CA ARG A 72 16.37 -14.55 -2.95
C ARG A 72 16.14 -13.34 -3.85
N ALA A 73 15.06 -12.62 -3.58
CA ALA A 73 14.75 -11.35 -4.23
C ALA A 73 14.97 -10.19 -3.28
N GLN A 74 15.19 -9.01 -3.83
CA GLN A 74 15.21 -7.74 -3.13
C GLN A 74 14.07 -6.86 -3.66
N ALA A 75 13.13 -6.52 -2.79
CA ALA A 75 12.18 -5.43 -3.05
C ALA A 75 12.82 -4.11 -2.64
N THR A 76 12.68 -3.07 -3.47
CA THR A 76 13.07 -1.71 -3.11
C THR A 76 11.94 -0.74 -3.43
N PHE A 77 11.48 -0.02 -2.41
CA PHE A 77 10.53 1.07 -2.56
C PHE A 77 11.24 2.41 -2.51
N ASN A 78 10.82 3.34 -3.36
CA ASN A 78 11.06 4.76 -3.16
C ASN A 78 9.77 5.42 -2.73
N LEU A 79 9.78 5.97 -1.53
CA LEU A 79 8.69 6.65 -0.85
C LEU A 79 8.88 8.18 -0.93
N PRO A 80 7.81 8.97 -0.96
CA PRO A 80 7.91 10.42 -1.02
C PRO A 80 8.45 11.02 0.29
N ALA A 81 9.40 11.94 0.21
CA ALA A 81 9.94 12.62 1.39
C ALA A 81 8.86 13.36 2.20
N ASP A 82 7.89 13.97 1.51
CA ASP A 82 6.77 14.68 2.14
C ASP A 82 5.87 13.75 2.95
N ASP A 83 5.66 12.51 2.49
CA ASP A 83 4.88 11.51 3.22
C ASP A 83 5.59 11.12 4.52
N LEU A 84 6.92 10.90 4.47
CA LEU A 84 7.73 10.63 5.66
C LEU A 84 7.72 11.82 6.63
N ALA A 85 7.85 13.05 6.12
CA ALA A 85 7.84 14.26 6.93
C ALA A 85 6.48 14.45 7.63
N GLU A 86 5.37 14.25 6.91
CA GLU A 86 4.02 14.31 7.48
C GLU A 86 3.82 13.24 8.56
N GLY A 87 4.21 11.99 8.30
CA GLY A 87 4.10 10.89 9.26
C GLY A 87 4.87 11.17 10.55
N ASN A 88 6.11 11.66 10.44
CA ASN A 88 6.92 12.04 11.60
C ASN A 88 6.27 13.18 12.39
N LYS A 89 5.80 14.24 11.71
CA LYS A 89 5.11 15.36 12.35
C LYS A 89 3.88 14.91 13.14
N VAL A 90 3.11 13.97 12.61
CA VAL A 90 1.92 13.42 13.30
C VAL A 90 2.32 12.66 14.57
N LEU A 91 3.36 11.83 14.52
CA LEU A 91 3.84 11.09 15.70
C LEU A 91 4.55 11.97 16.73
N GLU A 92 5.17 13.07 16.30
CA GLU A 92 5.76 14.06 17.21
C GLU A 92 4.71 14.86 17.97
N ALA A 93 3.54 15.10 17.36
CA ALA A 93 2.41 15.75 18.02
C ALA A 93 1.76 14.88 19.12
N ASP A 94 1.97 13.55 19.07
CA ASP A 94 1.50 12.61 20.09
C ASP A 94 2.61 11.62 20.50
N PRO A 95 3.49 12.03 21.43
CA PRO A 95 4.59 11.19 21.90
C PRO A 95 4.13 9.86 22.53
N ALA A 96 2.94 9.82 23.13
CA ALA A 96 2.41 8.60 23.74
C ALA A 96 2.04 7.58 22.66
N LYS A 97 1.36 8.02 21.60
CA LYS A 97 1.08 7.19 20.41
C LYS A 97 2.37 6.66 19.81
N ARG A 98 3.38 7.51 19.64
CA ARG A 98 4.71 7.09 19.17
C ARG A 98 5.32 5.99 20.03
N ILE A 99 5.34 6.13 21.36
CA ILE A 99 5.90 5.12 22.28
C ILE A 99 5.15 3.79 22.16
N ILE A 100 3.82 3.82 22.19
CA ILE A 100 2.98 2.60 22.12
C ILE A 100 3.21 1.84 20.83
N LEU A 101 3.27 2.52 19.68
CA LEU A 101 3.46 1.89 18.38
C LEU A 101 4.87 1.29 18.24
N PHE A 102 5.90 2.03 18.65
CA PHE A 102 7.29 1.57 18.59
C PHE A 102 7.53 0.38 19.54
N SER A 103 6.88 0.34 20.70
CA SER A 103 6.97 -0.79 21.64
C SER A 103 6.41 -2.11 21.08
N GLN A 104 5.57 -2.04 20.04
CA GLN A 104 4.98 -3.18 19.36
C GLN A 104 5.77 -3.58 18.10
N GLY A 105 6.93 -2.97 17.86
CA GLY A 105 7.78 -3.23 16.70
C GLY A 105 7.35 -2.49 15.43
N TYR A 106 6.36 -1.59 15.50
CA TYR A 106 5.99 -0.72 14.39
C TYR A 106 6.87 0.52 14.37
N ALA A 107 7.55 0.76 13.25
CA ALA A 107 8.34 1.97 13.01
C ALA A 107 7.96 2.60 11.67
N LEU A 108 8.07 3.92 11.58
CA LEU A 108 8.02 4.59 10.28
C LEU A 108 9.32 4.30 9.51
N PRO A 109 9.28 4.28 8.16
CA PRO A 109 10.48 4.26 7.33
C PRO A 109 11.44 5.39 7.71
N GLU A 110 12.72 5.05 7.93
CA GLU A 110 13.77 6.02 8.29
C GLU A 110 14.33 6.78 7.07
N SER A 111 14.15 6.22 5.87
CA SER A 111 14.63 6.74 4.60
C SER A 111 13.57 6.67 3.52
N THR A 112 13.70 7.52 2.50
CA THR A 112 12.83 7.48 1.32
C THR A 112 13.05 6.22 0.50
N THR A 113 14.23 5.61 0.54
CA THR A 113 14.49 4.33 -0.11
C THR A 113 14.53 3.25 0.96
N VAL A 114 13.62 2.29 0.89
CA VAL A 114 13.53 1.16 1.81
C VAL A 114 13.51 -0.15 1.04
N SER A 115 14.25 -1.13 1.54
CA SER A 115 14.44 -2.41 0.85
C SER A 115 14.35 -3.58 1.80
N ALA A 116 13.98 -4.74 1.28
CA ALA A 116 13.98 -6.00 2.01
C ALA A 116 14.39 -7.14 1.08
N GLN A 117 15.18 -8.07 1.61
CA GLN A 117 15.48 -9.33 0.93
C GLN A 117 14.61 -10.46 1.49
N PHE A 118 14.19 -11.38 0.63
CA PHE A 118 13.34 -12.51 1.01
C PHE A 118 13.47 -13.69 0.05
N GLU A 119 13.26 -14.89 0.56
CA GLU A 119 13.34 -16.14 -0.18
C GLU A 119 12.03 -16.45 -0.89
N VAL A 120 12.17 -17.06 -2.07
CA VAL A 120 11.05 -17.35 -2.96
C VAL A 120 11.16 -18.76 -3.52
N ASP A 121 10.03 -19.46 -3.55
CA ASP A 121 9.90 -20.70 -4.30
C ASP A 121 9.91 -20.39 -5.81
N SER A 122 10.92 -20.88 -6.54
CA SER A 122 11.10 -20.55 -7.95
C SER A 122 10.02 -21.12 -8.89
N GLY A 123 9.25 -22.12 -8.45
CA GLY A 123 8.19 -22.72 -9.24
C GLY A 123 6.85 -21.98 -9.12
N THR A 124 6.58 -21.42 -7.95
CA THR A 124 5.29 -20.78 -7.61
C THR A 124 5.39 -19.27 -7.43
N LEU A 125 6.60 -18.74 -7.24
CA LEU A 125 6.89 -17.37 -6.82
C LEU A 125 6.30 -17.01 -5.45
N ALA A 126 5.99 -18.00 -4.62
CA ALA A 126 5.54 -17.79 -3.26
C ALA A 126 6.70 -17.36 -2.37
N VAL A 127 6.50 -16.30 -1.59
CA VAL A 127 7.46 -15.88 -0.56
C VAL A 127 7.44 -16.88 0.59
N SER A 128 8.62 -17.23 1.11
CA SER A 128 8.73 -18.12 2.26
C SER A 128 7.96 -17.57 3.47
N HIS A 129 7.28 -18.44 4.21
CA HIS A 129 6.48 -18.04 5.35
C HIS A 129 7.29 -17.28 6.42
N GLN A 130 8.55 -17.66 6.62
CA GLN A 130 9.44 -17.00 7.58
C GLN A 130 9.70 -15.53 7.23
N ASP A 131 9.72 -15.19 5.94
CA ASP A 131 10.06 -13.85 5.46
C ASP A 131 8.88 -12.88 5.50
N ILE A 132 7.64 -13.39 5.57
CA ILE A 132 6.45 -12.56 5.72
C ILE A 132 6.13 -12.22 7.19
N LEU A 133 6.82 -12.84 8.14
CA LEU A 133 6.66 -12.52 9.57
C LEU A 133 7.21 -11.12 9.86
N GLN A 134 6.57 -10.38 10.77
CA GLN A 134 6.99 -9.03 11.19
C GLN A 134 8.40 -8.98 11.83
N THR A 135 9.02 -10.13 12.09
CA THR A 135 10.40 -10.23 12.56
C THR A 135 11.43 -10.23 11.42
N ALA A 136 11.03 -10.65 10.22
CA ALA A 136 11.86 -10.72 9.02
C ALA A 136 11.85 -9.41 8.22
N GLU A 137 12.79 -9.25 7.29
CA GLU A 137 12.98 -7.99 6.56
C GLU A 137 11.73 -7.56 5.77
N LEU A 138 11.13 -8.47 4.99
CA LEU A 138 9.96 -8.15 4.18
C LEU A 138 8.73 -7.86 5.06
N GLY A 139 8.49 -8.65 6.11
CA GLY A 139 7.41 -8.38 7.05
C GLY A 139 7.57 -7.03 7.75
N LYS A 140 8.79 -6.65 8.17
CA LYS A 140 9.08 -5.32 8.73
C LYS A 140 8.85 -4.20 7.71
N LEU A 141 9.31 -4.39 6.48
CA LEU A 141 9.12 -3.44 5.39
C LEU A 141 7.64 -3.17 5.15
N ARG A 142 6.84 -4.22 4.98
CA ARG A 142 5.38 -4.14 4.81
C ARG A 142 4.72 -3.42 5.99
N ALA A 143 5.05 -3.81 7.22
CA ALA A 143 4.52 -3.20 8.42
C ALA A 143 4.89 -1.70 8.53
N SER A 144 6.11 -1.32 8.14
CA SER A 144 6.54 0.09 8.17
C SER A 144 5.81 0.96 7.14
N ILE A 145 5.61 0.45 5.92
CA ILE A 145 4.82 1.11 4.88
C ILE A 145 3.36 1.21 5.31
N GLU A 146 2.79 0.11 5.83
CA GLU A 146 1.43 0.10 6.36
C GLU A 146 1.25 1.16 7.46
N MET A 147 2.17 1.20 8.41
CA MET A 147 2.16 2.14 9.52
C MET A 147 2.23 3.60 9.05
N LEU A 148 3.13 3.91 8.10
CA LEU A 148 3.23 5.23 7.51
C LEU A 148 1.90 5.64 6.88
N TYR A 149 1.36 4.83 5.97
CA TYR A 149 0.15 5.21 5.24
C TYR A 149 -1.13 5.10 6.08
N ALA A 150 -1.16 4.29 7.13
CA ALA A 150 -2.21 4.34 8.15
C ALA A 150 -2.20 5.67 8.90
N THR A 151 -1.01 6.17 9.25
CA THR A 151 -0.84 7.46 9.91
C THR A 151 -1.30 8.59 8.99
N LEU A 152 -0.92 8.54 7.71
CA LEU A 152 -1.33 9.54 6.71
C LEU A 152 -2.83 9.49 6.40
N SER A 153 -3.43 8.31 6.32
CA SER A 153 -4.89 8.20 6.17
C SER A 153 -5.62 8.81 7.36
N GLN A 154 -5.12 8.63 8.59
CA GLN A 154 -5.69 9.27 9.77
C GLN A 154 -5.53 10.80 9.76
N SER A 155 -4.33 11.31 9.48
CA SER A 155 -4.08 12.77 9.47
C SER A 155 -4.88 13.47 8.38
N ARG A 156 -4.88 12.92 7.17
CA ARG A 156 -5.53 13.51 6.00
C ARG A 156 -7.05 13.37 6.03
N ALA A 157 -7.60 12.51 6.87
CA ALA A 157 -9.05 12.43 7.09
C ALA A 157 -9.59 13.68 7.80
N VAL A 158 -8.81 14.31 8.69
CA VAL A 158 -9.25 15.45 9.51
C VAL A 158 -9.70 16.60 8.62
N LEU A 159 -10.89 17.14 8.91
CA LEU A 159 -11.43 18.30 8.19
C LEU A 159 -10.88 19.58 8.81
N ALA A 160 -10.31 20.45 7.98
CA ALA A 160 -9.96 21.80 8.42
C ALA A 160 -11.23 22.63 8.70
N GLN A 161 -11.12 23.60 9.62
CA GLN A 161 -12.22 24.50 9.89
C GLN A 161 -12.57 25.31 8.64
N HIS A 162 -13.86 25.37 8.28
CA HIS A 162 -14.36 26.06 7.07
C HIS A 162 -13.77 25.55 5.74
N GLN A 163 -13.28 24.30 5.69
CA GLN A 163 -12.82 23.69 4.45
C GLN A 163 -13.91 23.70 3.37
N THR A 164 -13.50 23.91 2.13
CA THR A 164 -14.32 23.67 0.94
C THR A 164 -13.56 22.75 0.00
N ASN A 165 -14.30 22.01 -0.82
CA ASN A 165 -13.75 21.17 -1.87
C ASN A 165 -13.96 21.85 -3.22
N SER A 166 -12.86 22.16 -3.91
CA SER A 166 -12.88 22.79 -5.24
C SER A 166 -12.92 21.77 -6.38
N LEU A 167 -12.65 20.49 -6.11
CA LEU A 167 -12.60 19.44 -7.13
C LEU A 167 -13.89 18.62 -7.12
N ALA A 168 -14.60 18.59 -8.24
CA ALA A 168 -15.77 17.73 -8.37
C ALA A 168 -15.38 16.26 -8.16
N TRP A 169 -16.23 15.53 -7.43
CA TRP A 169 -16.03 14.08 -7.29
C TRP A 169 -16.18 13.41 -8.65
N PRO A 170 -15.37 12.37 -8.94
CA PRO A 170 -15.58 11.54 -10.12
C PRO A 170 -17.02 11.02 -10.15
N LYS A 171 -17.66 11.05 -11.33
CA LYS A 171 -19.07 10.66 -11.48
C LYS A 171 -19.34 9.25 -10.95
N GLU A 172 -18.49 8.30 -11.31
CA GLU A 172 -18.62 6.90 -10.89
C GLU A 172 -18.53 6.76 -9.36
N PHE A 173 -17.56 7.45 -8.73
CA PHE A 173 -17.43 7.49 -7.27
C PHE A 173 -18.69 8.06 -6.61
N ARG A 174 -19.18 9.20 -7.10
CA ARG A 174 -20.40 9.84 -6.60
C ARG A 174 -21.61 8.92 -6.72
N ASP A 175 -21.82 8.31 -7.89
CA ASP A 175 -22.96 7.43 -8.15
C ASP A 175 -22.92 6.17 -7.26
N ASN A 176 -21.73 5.63 -7.01
CA ASN A 176 -21.51 4.52 -6.07
C ASN A 176 -21.86 4.90 -4.62
N GLU A 177 -21.44 6.07 -4.15
CA GLU A 177 -21.76 6.53 -2.78
C GLU A 177 -23.25 6.82 -2.59
N ILE A 178 -23.95 7.31 -3.63
CA ILE A 178 -25.41 7.46 -3.60
C ILE A 178 -26.08 6.09 -3.48
N ALA A 179 -25.62 5.09 -4.23
CA ALA A 179 -26.15 3.73 -4.16
C ALA A 179 -25.93 3.11 -2.77
N GLN A 180 -24.73 3.26 -2.20
CA GLN A 180 -24.42 2.78 -0.85
C GLN A 180 -25.26 3.45 0.24
N CYS A 181 -25.46 4.77 0.14
CA CYS A 181 -26.37 5.49 1.02
C CYS A 181 -27.79 4.92 0.90
N SER A 182 -28.28 4.76 -0.33
CA SER A 182 -29.64 4.32 -0.60
C SER A 182 -29.93 2.91 -0.08
N ALA A 183 -28.91 2.04 -0.06
CA ALA A 183 -29.02 0.69 0.48
C ALA A 183 -29.14 0.63 2.02
N ARG A 184 -28.74 1.70 2.74
CA ARG A 184 -28.65 1.71 4.21
C ARG A 184 -29.57 2.74 4.88
N ALA A 185 -30.02 3.73 4.13
CA ALA A 185 -30.77 4.88 4.62
C ALA A 185 -32.27 4.60 4.84
N LYS A 186 -32.90 5.45 5.66
CA LYS A 186 -34.35 5.54 5.81
C LYS A 186 -34.78 7.00 5.67
N ALA A 187 -35.70 7.26 4.75
CA ALA A 187 -36.31 8.57 4.50
C ALA A 187 -37.61 8.40 3.72
N THR A 188 -38.41 9.47 3.62
CA THR A 188 -39.62 9.50 2.78
C THR A 188 -39.28 9.34 1.29
N ASN A 189 -38.21 9.98 0.83
CA ASN A 189 -37.64 9.79 -0.51
C ASN A 189 -36.14 9.50 -0.40
N VAL A 190 -35.77 8.22 -0.31
CA VAL A 190 -34.38 7.78 -0.08
C VAL A 190 -33.42 8.25 -1.18
N ALA A 191 -33.82 8.15 -2.45
CA ALA A 191 -32.96 8.50 -3.57
C ALA A 191 -32.60 10.00 -3.59
N GLU A 192 -33.59 10.86 -3.36
CA GLU A 192 -33.40 12.31 -3.29
C GLU A 192 -32.59 12.72 -2.05
N ALA A 193 -32.91 12.14 -0.89
CA ALA A 193 -32.20 12.40 0.36
C ALA A 193 -30.72 11.98 0.30
N CYS A 194 -30.42 10.81 -0.28
CA CYS A 194 -29.05 10.37 -0.49
C CYS A 194 -28.30 11.22 -1.53
N THR A 195 -28.96 11.65 -2.59
CA THR A 195 -28.37 12.58 -3.57
C THR A 195 -28.02 13.90 -2.90
N CYS A 196 -28.95 14.49 -2.14
CA CYS A 196 -28.73 15.70 -1.34
C CYS A 196 -27.52 15.54 -0.41
N LYS A 197 -27.44 14.42 0.34
CA LYS A 197 -26.35 14.17 1.28
C LYS A 197 -25.01 14.14 0.58
N ILE A 198 -24.90 13.34 -0.48
CA ILE A 198 -23.62 13.18 -1.20
C ILE A 198 -23.21 14.49 -1.87
N ASP A 199 -24.14 15.26 -2.44
CA ASP A 199 -23.84 16.56 -3.03
C ASP A 199 -23.40 17.60 -2.00
N ALA A 200 -24.00 17.59 -0.80
CA ALA A 200 -23.60 18.48 0.28
C ALA A 200 -22.22 18.12 0.83
N LEU A 201 -21.92 16.82 1.03
CA LEU A 201 -20.60 16.37 1.46
C LEU A 201 -19.52 16.67 0.42
N ALA A 202 -19.81 16.47 -0.87
CA ALA A 202 -18.86 16.71 -1.96
C ALA A 202 -18.44 18.18 -2.09
N LYS A 203 -19.20 19.13 -1.54
CA LYS A 203 -18.82 20.56 -1.48
C LYS A 203 -17.75 20.87 -0.43
N VAL A 204 -17.56 19.99 0.55
CA VAL A 204 -16.67 20.21 1.70
C VAL A 204 -15.51 19.23 1.69
N VAL A 205 -15.77 17.97 1.37
CA VAL A 205 -14.84 16.85 1.48
C VAL A 205 -14.45 16.39 0.08
N SER A 206 -13.15 16.20 -0.18
CA SER A 206 -12.69 15.60 -1.46
C SER A 206 -12.98 14.10 -1.51
N ALA A 207 -13.03 13.51 -2.70
CA ALA A 207 -13.26 12.06 -2.85
C ALA A 207 -12.23 11.24 -2.05
N ARG A 208 -10.94 11.59 -2.15
CA ARG A 208 -9.85 10.94 -1.39
C ARG A 208 -10.03 11.05 0.12
N GLN A 209 -10.45 12.22 0.59
CA GLN A 209 -10.67 12.44 2.02
C GLN A 209 -11.90 11.67 2.52
N PHE A 210 -12.93 11.53 1.69
CA PHE A 210 -14.07 10.68 1.98
C PHE A 210 -13.66 9.20 2.07
N GLU A 211 -12.78 8.72 1.19
CA GLU A 211 -12.23 7.36 1.29
C GLU A 211 -11.44 7.13 2.58
N TYR A 212 -10.65 8.12 3.02
CA TYR A 212 -9.99 8.04 4.34
C TYR A 212 -11.01 7.89 5.46
N GLN A 213 -12.08 8.68 5.44
CA GLN A 213 -13.15 8.60 6.44
C GLN A 213 -13.86 7.24 6.44
N THR A 214 -14.14 6.69 5.26
CA THR A 214 -14.71 5.35 5.11
C THR A 214 -13.78 4.28 5.69
N TYR A 215 -12.47 4.37 5.43
CA TYR A 215 -11.47 3.48 6.03
C TYR A 215 -11.42 3.61 7.56
N LEU A 216 -11.44 4.83 8.10
CA LEU A 216 -11.40 5.03 9.57
C LEU A 216 -12.63 4.43 10.25
N ARG A 217 -13.80 4.46 9.61
CA ARG A 217 -15.04 3.87 10.10
C ARG A 217 -15.05 2.34 10.03
N SER A 218 -14.38 1.75 9.05
CA SER A 218 -14.27 0.29 8.95
C SER A 218 -13.20 -0.28 9.89
N ASN A 219 -12.29 0.57 10.42
CA ASN A 219 -11.23 0.16 11.32
C ASN A 219 -11.49 0.62 12.78
N PRO A 220 -11.78 -0.30 13.73
CA PRO A 220 -12.10 0.05 15.11
C PRO A 220 -10.95 0.76 15.84
N TYR A 221 -9.69 0.46 15.49
CA TYR A 221 -8.51 1.09 16.11
C TYR A 221 -8.29 2.52 15.62
N ALA A 222 -8.71 2.83 14.38
CA ALA A 222 -8.56 4.15 13.80
C ALA A 222 -9.64 5.11 14.32
N SER A 223 -10.85 4.60 14.57
CA SER A 223 -11.97 5.35 15.19
C SER A 223 -11.65 5.89 16.60
N ALA A 224 -10.81 5.19 17.38
CA ALA A 224 -10.42 5.60 18.73
C ALA A 224 -9.53 6.86 18.78
N THR A 225 -8.96 7.28 17.64
CA THR A 225 -8.04 8.43 17.58
C THR A 225 -8.73 9.78 17.43
N GLY A 226 -10.06 9.80 17.27
CA GLY A 226 -10.84 11.03 17.09
C GLY A 226 -10.70 11.70 15.72
N ALA A 227 -9.87 11.17 14.81
CA ALA A 227 -9.66 11.70 13.45
C ALA A 227 -10.94 11.75 12.60
N GLY A 228 -11.97 10.94 12.95
CA GLY A 228 -13.28 10.96 12.30
C GLY A 228 -14.29 11.95 12.90
N ASN A 229 -14.01 12.57 14.06
CA ASN A 229 -15.04 13.31 14.81
C ASN A 229 -15.59 14.52 14.04
N THR A 230 -14.72 15.28 13.38
CA THR A 230 -15.13 16.45 12.58
C THR A 230 -15.99 16.04 11.39
N PHE A 231 -15.67 14.91 10.76
CA PHE A 231 -16.46 14.38 9.66
C PHE A 231 -17.78 13.78 10.13
N ASN A 232 -17.80 13.05 11.25
CA ASN A 232 -19.03 12.51 11.83
C ASN A 232 -20.04 13.62 12.16
N ALA A 233 -19.57 14.74 12.73
CA ALA A 233 -20.41 15.90 13.00
C ALA A 233 -20.98 16.51 11.70
N LEU A 234 -20.14 16.68 10.67
CA LEU A 234 -20.59 17.15 9.35
C LEU A 234 -21.60 16.19 8.71
N GLU A 235 -21.31 14.89 8.70
CA GLU A 235 -22.16 13.86 8.12
C GLU A 235 -23.52 13.81 8.81
N GLN A 236 -23.53 13.93 10.14
CA GLN A 236 -24.76 13.97 10.93
C GLN A 236 -25.60 15.21 10.59
N GLN A 237 -24.99 16.39 10.56
CA GLN A 237 -25.66 17.64 10.20
C GLN A 237 -26.27 17.55 8.80
N VAL A 238 -25.47 17.19 7.80
CA VAL A 238 -25.92 17.04 6.40
C VAL A 238 -27.01 15.99 6.26
N SER A 239 -26.91 14.87 6.98
CA SER A 239 -27.93 13.83 6.92
C SER A 239 -29.28 14.35 7.45
N GLN A 240 -29.27 15.13 8.53
CA GLN A 240 -30.48 15.77 9.06
C GLN A 240 -31.05 16.79 8.08
N ASP A 241 -30.21 17.64 7.50
CA ASP A 241 -30.63 18.67 6.53
C ASP A 241 -31.26 18.06 5.26
N CYS A 242 -30.80 16.87 4.87
CA CYS A 242 -31.34 16.11 3.73
C CYS A 242 -32.50 15.17 4.09
N GLY A 243 -33.03 15.23 5.32
CA GLY A 243 -34.18 14.43 5.75
C GLY A 243 -33.91 12.93 5.90
N LEU A 244 -32.65 12.53 6.08
CA LEU A 244 -32.27 11.14 6.39
C LEU A 244 -32.45 10.89 7.89
N GLN A 245 -33.19 9.84 8.23
CA GLN A 245 -33.25 9.38 9.62
C GLN A 245 -31.96 8.66 9.95
N LEU A 246 -31.28 9.12 10.99
CA LEU A 246 -30.15 8.40 11.57
C LEU A 246 -30.68 7.05 12.04
N ALA A 247 -30.27 5.96 11.39
CA ALA A 247 -30.43 4.65 11.98
C ALA A 247 -29.63 4.68 13.28
N ASN A 248 -30.33 4.68 14.42
CA ASN A 248 -29.67 4.56 15.73
C ASN A 248 -28.72 3.37 15.65
N ALA A 249 -27.42 3.65 15.74
CA ALA A 249 -26.43 2.62 15.98
C ALA A 249 -26.84 1.93 17.29
N LYS A 250 -27.21 0.66 17.20
CA LYS A 250 -27.24 -0.22 18.37
C LYS A 250 -25.82 -0.66 18.68
#